data_AF-A0A961ZZ10-F1
#
_entry.id   AF-A0A961ZZ10-F1
#
_cell.length_a   1.000
_cell.length_b   1.000
_cell.length_c   1.000
_cell.angle_alpha   90.00
_cell.angle_beta   90.00
_cell.angle_gamma   90.00
#
_symmetry.space_group_name_H-M   'P 1'
#
loop_
_entity.id
_entity.type
_entity.pdbx_description
1 polymer ?
#
loop_
_entity_poly.entity_id
_entity_poly.type
_entity_poly.pdbx_seq_one_letter_code
_entity_poly.pdbx_strand_id
1 'polypeptide(L)' 'MPISGHLDVLSTKHRVLEQKLEQALSSPSVSDFEVAKIKREKLRIKDEIQRLSNGSTQH' A
#
# COMPACT_ATOMS: atom_id res chain seq x y z
N MET A 1 -14.01 7.21 17.30
CA MET A 1 -14.30 6.19 16.25
C MET A 1 -12.96 5.70 15.70
N PRO A 2 -12.72 4.39 15.55
CA PRO A 2 -11.40 3.83 15.75
C PRO A 2 -10.53 4.04 14.51
N ILE A 3 -9.59 4.97 14.60
CA ILE A 3 -8.50 5.15 13.62
C ILE A 3 -7.78 3.80 13.37
N SER A 4 -7.80 2.90 14.36
CA SER A 4 -7.33 1.51 14.28
C SER A 4 -7.95 0.70 13.12
N GLY A 5 -9.23 0.87 12.81
CA GLY A 5 -9.88 0.14 11.72
C GLY A 5 -9.44 0.61 10.33
N HIS A 6 -9.18 1.91 10.17
CA HIS A 6 -8.66 2.46 8.92
C HIS A 6 -7.21 2.01 8.65
N LEU A 7 -6.38 1.98 9.70
CA LEU A 7 -5.00 1.53 9.58
C LEU A 7 -4.91 0.04 9.23
N ASP A 8 -5.77 -0.80 9.82
CA ASP A 8 -5.85 -2.23 9.52
C ASP A 8 -6.22 -2.51 8.05
N VAL A 9 -7.22 -1.78 7.54
CA VAL A 9 -7.63 -1.86 6.13
C VAL A 9 -6.50 -1.42 5.20
N LEU A 10 -5.77 -0.35 5.54
CA LEU A 10 -4.65 0.14 4.73
C LEU A 10 -3.46 -0.82 4.76
N SER A 11 -3.15 -1.39 5.92
CA SER A 11 -2.10 -2.41 6.07
C SER A 11 -2.43 -3.66 5.24
N THR A 12 -3.69 -4.09 5.27
CA THR A 12 -4.17 -5.21 4.44
C THR A 12 -4.05 -4.89 2.95
N LYS A 13 -4.48 -3.70 2.50
CA LYS A 13 -4.32 -3.26 1.11
C LYS A 13 -2.85 -3.19 0.69
N HIS A 14 -1.98 -2.69 1.56
CA HIS A 14 -0.54 -2.64 1.31
C HIS A 14 -0.01 -4.05 1.05
N ARG A 15 -0.32 -5.01 1.92
CA ARG A 15 0.11 -6.41 1.77
C ARG A 15 -0.38 -7.04 0.46
N VAL A 16 -1.62 -6.77 0.06
CA VAL A 16 -2.17 -7.23 -1.23
C VAL A 16 -1.41 -6.62 -2.41
N LEU A 17 -1.07 -5.33 -2.36
CA LEU A 17 -0.26 -4.67 -3.39
C LEU A 17 1.16 -5.22 -3.46
N GLU A 18 1.75 -5.61 -2.33
CA GLU A 18 3.05 -6.29 -2.30
C GLU A 18 2.99 -7.62 -3.03
N GLN A 19 2.00 -8.47 -2.71
CA GLN A 19 1.84 -9.76 -3.38
C GLN A 19 1.58 -9.60 -4.89
N LYS A 20 0.77 -8.60 -5.29
CA LYS A 20 0.56 -8.28 -6.71
C LYS A 20 1.85 -7.82 -7.40
N LEU A 21 2.67 -7.02 -6.71
CA LEU A 21 3.95 -6.58 -7.24
C LEU A 21 4.90 -7.75 -7.43
N GLU A 22 4.99 -8.67 -6.47
CA GLU A 22 5.82 -9.87 -6.55
C GLU A 22 5.36 -10.78 -7.70
N GLN A 23 4.06 -11.02 -7.85
CA GLN A 23 3.53 -11.79 -8.98
C GLN A 23 3.81 -11.11 -10.32
N ALA A 24 3.65 -9.79 -10.39
CA ALA A 24 3.96 -9.01 -11.58
C ALA A 24 5.45 -9.18 -11.93
N LEU A 25 6.36 -8.92 -10.99
CA LEU A 25 7.81 -9.05 -11.20
C LEU A 25 8.26 -10.47 -11.53
N SER A 26 7.55 -11.48 -11.01
CA SER A 26 7.84 -12.89 -11.30
C SER A 26 7.29 -13.34 -12.66
N SER A 27 6.38 -12.57 -13.27
CA SER A 27 5.80 -12.88 -14.58
C SER A 27 6.57 -12.16 -15.69
N PRO A 28 7.21 -12.90 -16.62
CA PRO A 28 7.99 -12.30 -17.71
C PRO A 28 7.12 -11.58 -18.76
N SER A 29 5.80 -11.74 -18.70
CA SER A 29 4.84 -11.09 -19.61
C SER A 29 4.17 -9.86 -18.99
N VAL A 30 4.50 -9.48 -17.76
CA VAL A 30 3.94 -8.27 -17.16
C VAL A 30 4.56 -7.04 -17.83
N SER A 31 3.73 -6.03 -18.10
CA SER A 31 4.23 -4.77 -18.63
C SER A 31 4.84 -3.92 -17.51
N ASP A 32 5.94 -3.21 -17.80
CA ASP A 32 6.53 -2.20 -16.92
C ASP A 32 5.50 -1.17 -16.42
N PHE A 33 4.46 -0.90 -17.22
CA PHE A 33 3.36 -0.01 -16.85
C PHE A 33 2.57 -0.54 -15.63
N GLU A 34 2.26 -1.83 -15.61
CA GLU A 34 1.54 -2.48 -14.51
C GLU A 34 2.38 -2.44 -13.23
N VAL A 35 3.67 -2.78 -13.34
CA VAL A 35 4.63 -2.71 -12.22
C VAL A 35 4.73 -1.27 -11.67
N ALA A 36 4.83 -0.28 -12.55
CA ALA A 36 4.89 1.13 -12.16
C ALA A 36 3.59 1.60 -11.48
N LYS A 37 2.42 1.14 -11.97
CA LYS A 37 1.12 1.44 -11.35
C LYS A 37 1.04 0.86 -9.94
N ILE A 38 1.41 -0.41 -9.75
CA ILE A 38 1.41 -1.06 -8.44
C ILE A 38 2.36 -0.36 -7.47
N LYS A 39 3.57 0.00 -7.91
CA LYS A 39 4.55 0.75 -7.08
C LYS A 39 4.01 2.12 -6.65
N ARG A 40 3.34 2.86 -7.55
CA ARG A 40 2.72 4.15 -7.22
C ARG A 40 1.61 4.00 -6.19
N GLU A 41 0.77 2.98 -6.34
CA GLU A 41 -0.32 2.71 -5.41
C GLU A 41 0.22 2.30 -4.02
N LYS A 42 1.28 1.47 -3.99
CA LYS A 42 1.99 1.10 -2.76
C LYS A 42 2.57 2.32 -2.04
N LEU A 43 3.19 3.26 -2.77
CA LEU A 43 3.71 4.51 -2.21
C LEU A 43 2.59 5.37 -1.61
N ARG A 44 1.45 5.49 -2.29
CA ARG A 44 0.29 6.23 -1.78
C ARG A 44 -0.25 5.65 -0.48
N ILE A 45 -0.44 4.33 -0.42
CA ILE A 45 -0.92 3.67 0.80
C ILE A 45 0.09 3.81 1.94
N LYS A 46 1.39 3.70 1.65
CA LYS A 46 2.44 3.94 2.64
C LYS A 46 2.38 5.36 3.21
N ASP A 47 2.21 6.38 2.36
CA ASP A 47 2.07 7.77 2.80
C ASP A 47 0.82 7.96 3.65
N GLU A 48 -0.30 7.34 3.27
CA GLU A 48 -1.56 7.39 4.02
C GLU A 48 -1.44 6.71 5.39
N ILE A 49 -0.79 5.53 5.47
CA ILE A 49 -0.48 4.87 6.74
C ILE A 49 0.41 5.76 7.60
N GLN A 50 1.47 6.34 7.03
CA GLN A 50 2.35 7.25 7.79
C GLN A 50 1.60 8.49 8.27
N ARG A 51 0.75 9.09 7.45
CA ARG A 51 -0.08 10.24 7.85
C ARG A 51 -1.02 9.90 9.00
N LEU A 52 -1.68 8.74 8.92
CA LEU A 52 -2.60 8.30 9.97
C LEU A 52 -1.86 7.90 11.24
N SER A 53 -0.70 7.24 11.12
CA SER A 53 0.14 6.84 12.25
C SER A 53 0.80 8.03 12.94
N ASN A 54 1.21 9.06 12.19
CA ASN A 54 1.86 10.25 12.74
C ASN A 54 0.83 11.28 13.23
N GLY A 55 -0.35 11.33 12.59
CA GLY A 55 -1.46 12.19 12.99
C GLY A 55 -2.16 11.76 14.28
N SER A 56 -1.93 10.51 14.73
CA SER A 56 -2.45 10.00 16.01
C SER A 56 -1.60 10.34 17.25
N THR A 57 -0.46 11.03 17.10
CA THR A 57 0.45 11.35 18.23
C THR A 57 0.33 12.79 18.74
N GLN A 58 -0.73 13.53 18.38
CA GLN A 58 -0.97 14.85 18.96
C GLN A 58 -2.43 14.96 19.37
N HIS A 59 -2.73 14.65 20.63
CA HIS A 59 -3.69 15.36 21.49
C HIS A 59 -3.67 14.75 22.90
#